data_AF-A0A1Y1K4E7-F1
#
_entry.id   AF-A0A1Y1K4E7-F1
#
_cell.length_a   1.000
_cell.length_b   1.000
_cell.length_c   1.000
_cell.angle_alpha   90.00
_cell.angle_beta   90.00
_cell.angle_gamma   90.00
#
_symmetry.space_group_name_H-M   'P 1'
#
loop_
_entity.id
_entity.type
_entity.pdbx_description
1 polymer ?
#
loop_
_entity_poly.entity_id
_entity_poly.type
_entity_poly.pdbx_seq_one_letter_code
_entity_poly.pdbx_strand_id
1 'polypeptide(L)'
;MIAMVSPSDVDYEESICTLRYASRAKYIKNHVRVNVETKKGLIEAFEHEIAELQKRVAQISLAEEKVIKLKKKEKDKAQIESVSEELVKTEKERSDLLQKITVIQKKILVGGENLFEKAQQQQFLLETSSAEIENLDKSQQQLKEALEKKGAERIDVEEKYSSLQEEDIALTKKIKKVQCLLNDVKEEHADKEHEYQREMQALLDTNRLTVREIQLASVMIDYYIPKEYLKKIELNTQWNQDTTEYQMRGVAYTGNNMRKAVSAFCSKEKPVRPKMKTVYHLYNISKSKQRARTSWVPRPNGNRQMGCRSAQVN
;
A
#
# COMPACT_ATOMS: atom_id res chain seq x y z
N MET A 1 14.99 4.92 41.74
CA MET A 1 16.29 5.52 41.35
C MET A 1 16.18 5.90 39.88
N ILE A 2 16.60 7.10 39.52
CA ILE A 2 16.69 7.56 38.12
C ILE A 2 18.18 7.84 37.86
N ALA A 3 18.74 7.22 36.83
CA ALA A 3 20.13 7.39 36.44
C ALA A 3 20.20 8.37 35.25
N MET A 4 20.92 9.47 35.41
CA MET A 4 21.14 10.47 34.36
C MET A 4 22.51 10.20 33.72
N VAL A 5 22.52 9.97 32.41
CA VAL A 5 23.73 9.68 31.64
C VAL A 5 23.82 10.61 30.43
N SER A 6 25.05 10.98 30.07
CA SER A 6 25.35 11.81 28.90
C SER A 6 25.47 10.92 27.66
N PRO A 7 24.96 11.33 26.48
CA PRO A 7 25.11 10.57 25.24
C PRO A 7 26.46 10.83 24.55
N SER A 8 27.33 11.68 25.10
CA SER A 8 28.64 11.98 24.51
C SER A 8 29.64 10.86 24.75
N ASP A 9 30.44 10.53 23.73
CA ASP A 9 31.49 9.52 23.82
C ASP A 9 32.61 9.88 24.82
N VAL A 10 32.78 11.17 25.12
CA VAL A 10 33.78 11.66 26.09
C VAL A 10 33.42 11.22 27.52
N ASP A 11 32.12 11.05 27.80
CA ASP A 11 31.61 10.71 29.13
C ASP A 11 31.32 9.20 29.28
N TYR A 12 31.89 8.37 28.40
CA TYR A 12 31.61 6.94 28.35
C TYR A 12 31.93 6.22 29.68
N GLU A 13 33.09 6.52 30.29
CA GLU A 13 33.54 5.90 31.54
C GLU A 13 32.66 6.26 32.75
N GLU A 14 32.19 7.50 32.83
CA GLU A 14 31.27 7.93 33.90
C GLU A 14 29.85 7.38 33.69
N SER A 15 29.41 7.31 32.42
CA SER A 15 28.11 6.76 32.05
C SER A 15 28.03 5.27 32.36
N ILE A 16 29.08 4.49 32.06
CA ILE A 16 29.11 3.05 32.38
C ILE A 16 29.17 2.79 33.89
N CYS A 17 29.88 3.63 34.66
CA CYS A 17 29.90 3.54 36.12
C CYS A 17 28.50 3.79 36.72
N THR A 18 27.80 4.83 36.24
CA THR A 18 26.43 5.16 36.66
C THR A 18 25.45 4.02 36.32
N LEU A 19 25.56 3.44 35.12
CA LEU A 19 24.74 2.29 34.71
C LEU A 19 25.03 1.03 35.53
N ARG A 20 26.30 0.76 35.87
CA ARG A 20 26.68 -0.36 36.75
C ARG A 20 26.07 -0.19 38.14
N TYR A 21 26.05 1.02 38.69
CA TYR A 21 25.41 1.29 39.97
C TYR A 21 23.88 1.15 39.87
N ALA A 22 23.25 1.68 38.82
CA ALA A 22 21.82 1.52 38.57
C ALA A 22 21.40 0.03 38.46
N SER A 23 22.23 -0.78 37.81
CA SER A 23 22.04 -2.23 37.74
C SER A 23 22.05 -2.88 39.13
N ARG A 24 22.98 -2.49 40.02
CA ARG A 24 23.02 -2.97 41.40
C ARG A 24 21.78 -2.53 42.20
N ALA A 25 21.35 -1.28 42.05
CA ALA A 25 20.21 -0.73 42.77
C ALA A 25 18.88 -1.44 42.44
N LYS A 26 18.76 -2.04 41.24
CA LYS A 26 17.61 -2.87 40.85
C LYS A 26 17.42 -4.09 41.75
N TYR A 27 18.48 -4.59 42.38
CA TYR A 27 18.42 -5.78 43.23
C TYR A 27 18.03 -5.48 44.69
N ILE A 28 17.85 -4.20 45.06
CA ILE A 28 17.39 -3.82 46.40
C ILE A 28 15.89 -4.14 46.51
N LYS A 29 15.53 -5.04 47.42
CA LYS A 29 14.13 -5.44 47.69
C LYS A 29 13.60 -4.69 48.90
N ASN A 30 12.71 -3.72 48.67
CA ASN A 30 11.98 -3.04 49.74
C ASN A 30 10.66 -3.74 50.03
N HIS A 31 10.37 -3.99 51.30
CA HIS A 31 9.05 -4.44 51.74
C HIS A 31 8.17 -3.22 52.02
N VAL A 32 7.35 -2.83 51.03
CA VAL A 32 6.40 -1.73 51.18
C VAL A 32 5.20 -2.23 51.97
N ARG A 33 4.91 -1.58 53.09
CA ARG A 33 3.68 -1.77 53.85
C ARG A 33 2.92 -0.46 53.82
N VAL A 34 1.60 -0.54 53.64
CA VAL A 34 0.76 0.64 53.80
C VAL A 34 0.74 0.96 55.28
N ASN A 35 1.27 2.12 55.67
CA ASN A 35 1.20 2.63 57.04
C ASN A 35 -0.23 3.06 57.34
N VAL A 36 -1.16 2.10 57.35
CA VAL A 36 -2.52 2.32 57.84
C VAL A 36 -2.45 2.22 59.36
N GLU A 37 -1.97 3.29 59.99
CA GLU A 37 -2.41 3.56 61.35
C GLU A 37 -3.88 3.96 61.23
N THR A 38 -4.78 2.98 61.13
CA THR A 38 -6.19 3.26 61.37
C THR A 38 -6.20 3.85 62.77
N LYS A 39 -6.60 5.12 62.90
CA LYS A 39 -6.77 5.75 64.21
C LYS A 39 -7.61 4.85 65.13
N LYS A 40 -8.48 4.01 64.56
CA LYS A 40 -9.19 2.90 65.20
C LYS A 40 -8.28 1.93 65.97
N GLY A 41 -7.18 1.43 65.40
CA GLY A 41 -6.26 0.53 66.10
C GLY A 41 -5.52 1.20 67.26
N LEU A 42 -5.22 2.50 67.15
CA LEU A 42 -4.64 3.27 68.25
C LEU A 42 -5.66 3.56 69.36
N ILE A 43 -6.91 3.85 68.99
CA ILE A 43 -8.03 4.03 69.94
C ILE A 43 -8.37 2.71 70.64
N GLU A 44 -8.50 1.61 69.90
CA GLU A 44 -8.73 0.26 70.44
C GLU A 44 -7.60 -0.17 71.40
N ALA A 45 -6.34 0.15 71.06
CA ALA A 45 -5.21 -0.09 71.96
C ALA A 45 -5.30 0.74 73.25
N PHE A 46 -5.67 2.03 73.16
CA PHE A 46 -5.87 2.87 74.35
C PHE A 46 -7.09 2.46 75.18
N GLU A 47 -8.19 2.03 74.55
CA GLU A 47 -9.38 1.49 75.24
C GLU A 47 -9.04 0.19 75.97
N HIS A 48 -8.27 -0.70 75.34
CA HIS A 48 -7.79 -1.92 75.97
C HIS A 48 -6.86 -1.64 77.16
N GLU A 49 -5.93 -0.68 77.01
CA GLU A 49 -5.03 -0.26 78.09
C GLU A 49 -5.79 0.38 79.27
N ILE A 50 -6.81 1.20 79.01
CA ILE A 50 -7.71 1.73 80.05
C ILE A 50 -8.45 0.59 80.77
N ALA A 51 -9.00 -0.37 80.03
CA ALA A 51 -9.72 -1.50 80.60
C ALA A 51 -8.83 -2.39 81.49
N GLU A 52 -7.57 -2.61 81.10
CA GLU A 52 -6.60 -3.32 81.92
C GLU A 52 -6.21 -2.54 83.18
N LEU A 53 -5.94 -1.24 83.07
CA LEU A 53 -5.61 -0.40 84.21
C LEU A 53 -6.77 -0.31 85.21
N GLN A 54 -8.01 -0.20 84.74
CA GLN A 54 -9.20 -0.23 85.59
C GLN A 54 -9.37 -1.56 86.34
N LYS A 55 -9.10 -2.69 85.67
CA LYS A 55 -9.10 -4.02 86.33
C LYS A 55 -8.03 -4.10 87.43
N ARG A 56 -6.82 -3.58 87.20
CA ARG A 56 -5.75 -3.54 88.21
C ARG A 56 -6.13 -2.65 89.41
N VAL A 57 -6.74 -1.49 89.16
CA VAL A 57 -7.25 -0.61 90.23
C VAL A 57 -8.33 -1.31 91.07
N ALA A 58 -9.25 -2.05 90.44
CA ALA A 58 -10.28 -2.81 91.14
C ALA A 58 -9.69 -3.94 92.00
N GLN A 59 -8.67 -4.64 91.51
CA GLN A 59 -7.96 -5.68 92.26
C GLN A 59 -7.23 -5.10 93.49
N ILE A 60 -6.56 -3.96 93.34
CA ILE A 60 -5.89 -3.27 94.46
C ILE A 60 -6.92 -2.77 95.48
N SER A 61 -8.06 -2.23 95.03
CA SER A 61 -9.15 -1.79 95.93
C SER A 61 -9.70 -2.96 96.79
N LEU A 62 -9.86 -4.15 96.19
CA LEU A 62 -10.28 -5.36 96.91
C LEU A 62 -9.21 -5.87 97.88
N ALA A 63 -7.93 -5.67 97.57
CA ALA A 63 -6.82 -6.01 98.46
C ALA A 63 -6.77 -5.04 99.65
N GLU A 64 -6.90 -3.73 99.42
CA GLU A 64 -7.01 -2.69 100.45
C GLU A 64 -8.14 -2.99 101.44
N GLU A 65 -9.34 -3.35 100.96
CA GLU A 65 -10.48 -3.71 101.82
C GLU A 65 -10.21 -4.94 102.71
N LYS A 66 -9.46 -5.92 102.21
CA LYS A 66 -9.07 -7.11 102.99
C LYS A 66 -8.06 -6.74 104.07
N VAL A 67 -7.06 -5.92 103.74
CA VAL A 67 -6.03 -5.45 104.67
C VAL A 67 -6.64 -4.57 105.77
N ILE A 68 -7.61 -3.71 105.43
CA ILE A 68 -8.36 -2.89 106.42
C ILE A 68 -9.20 -3.77 107.37
N LYS A 69 -9.77 -4.88 106.89
CA LYS A 69 -10.51 -5.83 107.74
C LYS A 69 -9.60 -6.62 108.68
N LEU A 70 -8.37 -6.93 108.26
CA LEU A 70 -7.35 -7.58 109.08
C LEU A 70 -6.82 -6.63 110.17
N LYS A 71 -6.53 -5.37 109.81
CA LYS A 71 -6.12 -4.32 110.75
C LYS A 71 -7.11 -4.09 111.91
N LYS A 72 -8.41 -4.34 111.70
CA LYS A 72 -9.45 -4.22 112.74
C LYS A 72 -9.50 -5.41 113.73
N LYS A 73 -8.84 -6.54 113.42
CA LYS A 73 -8.88 -7.76 114.23
C LYS A 73 -7.65 -7.95 115.14
N GLU A 74 -6.53 -7.28 114.86
CA GLU A 74 -5.26 -7.45 115.59
C GLU A 74 -5.05 -6.36 116.66
N LYS A 75 -4.45 -6.73 117.82
CA LYS A 75 -4.26 -5.85 118.99
C LYS A 75 -2.79 -5.49 119.28
N ASP A 76 -1.84 -5.97 118.48
CA ASP A 76 -0.41 -5.74 118.68
C ASP A 76 0.08 -4.49 117.94
N LYS A 77 0.67 -3.53 118.67
CA LYS A 77 1.08 -2.22 118.13
C LYS A 77 2.09 -2.32 116.97
N ALA A 78 2.99 -3.30 116.98
CA ALA A 78 4.01 -3.48 115.95
C ALA A 78 3.44 -3.98 114.61
N GLN A 79 2.39 -4.81 114.63
CA GLN A 79 1.72 -5.30 113.42
C GLN A 79 0.81 -4.24 112.81
N ILE A 80 0.21 -3.39 113.63
CA ILE A 80 -0.60 -2.25 113.18
C ILE A 80 0.25 -1.23 112.40
N GLU A 81 1.51 -1.04 112.80
CA GLU A 81 2.46 -0.12 112.17
C GLU A 81 2.92 -0.65 110.80
N SER A 82 3.31 -1.93 110.69
CA SER A 82 3.68 -2.54 109.41
C SER A 82 2.52 -2.59 108.41
N VAL A 83 1.31 -2.93 108.88
CA VAL A 83 0.09 -2.92 108.05
C VAL A 83 -0.30 -1.50 107.63
N SER A 84 0.02 -0.48 108.44
CA SER A 84 -0.22 0.92 108.06
C SER A 84 0.70 1.39 106.93
N GLU A 85 1.96 0.96 106.92
CA GLU A 85 2.90 1.27 105.84
C GLU A 85 2.55 0.56 104.53
N GLU A 86 2.05 -0.68 104.59
CA GLU A 86 1.56 -1.41 103.42
C GLU A 86 0.34 -0.73 102.79
N LEU A 87 -0.61 -0.26 103.61
CA LEU A 87 -1.78 0.49 103.13
C LEU A 87 -1.41 1.81 102.45
N VAL A 88 -0.41 2.53 102.98
CA VAL A 88 0.08 3.76 102.35
C VAL A 88 0.78 3.48 101.01
N LYS A 89 1.45 2.33 100.88
CA LYS A 89 2.07 1.90 99.61
C LYS A 89 1.01 1.53 98.58
N THR A 90 -0.01 0.75 98.95
CA THR A 90 -1.11 0.40 98.04
C THR A 90 -1.92 1.63 97.60
N GLU A 91 -2.14 2.58 98.50
CA GLU A 91 -2.87 3.81 98.20
C GLU A 91 -2.09 4.70 97.22
N LYS A 92 -0.76 4.76 97.34
CA LYS A 92 0.12 5.43 96.36
C LYS A 92 0.05 4.75 94.99
N GLU A 93 0.18 3.42 94.94
CA GLU A 93 0.06 2.65 93.68
C GLU A 93 -1.31 2.84 93.01
N ARG A 94 -2.38 2.85 93.80
CA ARG A 94 -3.74 3.15 93.31
C ARG A 94 -3.83 4.56 92.75
N SER A 95 -3.26 5.56 93.43
CA SER A 95 -3.25 6.95 92.98
C SER A 95 -2.48 7.13 91.66
N ASP A 96 -1.35 6.43 91.49
CA ASP A 96 -0.53 6.48 90.27
C ASP A 96 -1.26 5.84 89.07
N LEU A 97 -1.97 4.72 89.30
CA LEU A 97 -2.78 4.08 88.26
C LEU A 97 -3.97 4.94 87.83
N LEU A 98 -4.63 5.61 88.77
CA LEU A 98 -5.70 6.56 88.48
C LEU A 98 -5.17 7.76 87.67
N GLN A 99 -4.01 8.31 88.05
CA GLN A 99 -3.37 9.36 87.27
C GLN A 99 -3.07 8.91 85.83
N LYS A 100 -2.53 7.70 85.64
CA LYS A 100 -2.30 7.14 84.29
C LYS A 100 -3.59 7.00 83.47
N ILE A 101 -4.68 6.49 84.08
CA ILE A 101 -6.00 6.42 83.43
C ILE A 101 -6.47 7.82 83.01
N THR A 102 -6.36 8.82 83.90
CA THR A 102 -6.77 10.19 83.56
C THR A 102 -5.92 10.82 82.46
N VAL A 103 -4.63 10.51 82.38
CA VAL A 103 -3.74 10.99 81.32
C VAL A 103 -4.13 10.36 79.98
N ILE A 104 -4.44 9.06 79.93
CA ILE A 104 -4.87 8.40 78.68
C ILE A 104 -6.26 8.90 78.27
N GLN A 105 -7.21 9.03 79.21
CA GLN A 105 -8.53 9.62 78.94
C GLN A 105 -8.43 11.06 78.46
N LYS A 106 -7.55 11.88 79.07
CA LYS A 106 -7.26 13.23 78.58
C LYS A 106 -6.59 13.22 77.21
N LYS A 107 -5.79 12.22 76.83
CA LYS A 107 -5.24 12.13 75.46
C LYS A 107 -6.32 11.79 74.43
N ILE A 108 -7.33 11.00 74.80
CA ILE A 108 -8.50 10.71 73.96
C ILE A 108 -9.44 11.94 73.89
N LEU A 109 -9.59 12.68 74.99
CA LEU A 109 -10.50 13.83 75.10
C LEU A 109 -9.88 15.16 74.61
N VAL A 110 -8.58 15.37 74.84
CA VAL A 110 -7.77 16.55 74.49
C VAL A 110 -6.99 16.33 73.19
N GLY A 111 -7.08 15.14 72.60
CA GLY A 111 -6.65 14.83 71.23
C GLY A 111 -7.53 15.49 70.15
N GLY A 112 -7.77 16.79 70.29
CA GLY A 112 -8.45 17.66 69.32
C GLY A 112 -9.96 17.53 69.31
N GLU A 113 -10.63 18.67 69.47
CA GLU A 113 -12.08 18.83 69.30
C GLU A 113 -12.63 18.00 68.12
N ASN A 114 -13.71 17.27 68.43
CA ASN A 114 -14.63 16.58 67.53
C ASN A 114 -14.03 15.50 66.62
N LEU A 115 -13.39 14.48 67.20
CA LEU A 115 -13.00 13.26 66.49
C LEU A 115 -14.16 12.64 65.69
N PHE A 116 -15.38 12.78 66.19
CA PHE A 116 -16.61 12.38 65.54
C PHE A 116 -16.95 13.26 64.31
N GLU A 117 -16.91 14.59 64.44
CA GLU A 117 -17.16 15.49 63.30
C GLU A 117 -16.08 15.36 62.21
N LYS A 118 -14.82 15.14 62.60
CA LYS A 118 -13.73 14.86 61.64
C LYS A 118 -13.94 13.53 60.91
N ALA A 119 -14.45 12.51 61.58
CA ALA A 119 -14.82 11.24 60.94
C ALA A 119 -15.97 11.43 59.95
N GLN A 120 -16.99 12.22 60.32
CA GLN A 120 -18.11 12.55 59.44
C GLN A 120 -17.68 13.38 58.22
N GLN A 121 -16.82 14.38 58.41
CA GLN A 121 -16.24 15.17 57.31
C GLN A 121 -15.39 14.31 56.38
N GLN A 122 -14.59 13.38 56.92
CA GLN A 122 -13.84 12.42 56.12
C GLN A 122 -14.76 11.50 55.32
N GLN A 123 -15.86 11.04 55.92
CA GLN A 123 -16.83 10.18 55.23
C GLN A 123 -17.54 10.92 54.10
N PHE A 124 -17.95 12.17 54.31
CA PHE A 124 -18.51 13.03 53.28
C PHE A 124 -17.50 13.31 52.14
N LEU A 125 -16.23 13.54 52.48
CA LEU A 125 -15.15 13.71 51.50
C LEU A 125 -14.92 12.43 50.67
N LEU A 126 -14.99 11.25 51.31
CA LEU A 126 -14.88 9.97 50.60
C LEU A 126 -16.06 9.73 49.66
N GLU A 127 -17.28 10.07 50.09
CA GLU A 127 -18.50 9.91 49.29
C GLU A 127 -18.52 10.86 48.08
N THR A 128 -18.13 12.11 48.28
CA THR A 128 -17.96 13.08 47.17
C THR A 128 -16.86 12.63 46.20
N SER A 129 -15.72 12.17 46.72
CA SER A 129 -14.64 11.62 45.89
C SER A 129 -15.07 10.36 45.13
N SER A 130 -15.86 9.46 45.75
CA SER A 130 -16.36 8.27 45.06
C SER A 130 -17.35 8.62 43.95
N ALA A 131 -18.24 9.60 44.19
CA ALA A 131 -19.16 10.08 43.17
C ALA A 131 -18.42 10.73 41.98
N GLU A 132 -17.34 11.48 42.24
CA GLU A 132 -16.49 12.04 41.19
C GLU A 132 -15.80 10.93 40.36
N ILE A 133 -15.26 9.90 41.01
CA ILE A 133 -14.63 8.76 40.32
C ILE A 133 -15.65 8.04 39.43
N GLU A 134 -16.86 7.78 39.93
CA GLU A 134 -17.93 7.15 39.12
C GLU A 134 -18.31 7.99 37.89
N ASN A 135 -18.35 9.32 38.02
CA ASN A 135 -18.64 10.21 36.90
C ASN A 135 -17.49 10.21 35.88
N LEU A 136 -16.24 10.17 36.32
CA LEU A 136 -15.07 10.02 35.46
C LEU A 136 -15.09 8.66 34.73
N ASP A 137 -15.42 7.58 35.43
CA ASP A 137 -15.52 6.24 34.84
C ASP A 137 -16.60 6.18 33.76
N LYS A 138 -17.79 6.75 34.03
CA LYS A 138 -18.86 6.88 33.01
C LYS A 138 -18.41 7.68 31.81
N SER A 139 -17.73 8.81 32.03
CA SER A 139 -17.21 9.65 30.96
C SER A 139 -16.14 8.94 30.13
N GLN A 140 -15.25 8.19 30.80
CA GLN A 140 -14.22 7.38 30.17
C GLN A 140 -14.82 6.23 29.34
N GLN A 141 -15.88 5.57 29.84
CA GLN A 141 -16.59 4.54 29.10
C GLN A 141 -17.24 5.10 27.83
N GLN A 142 -17.92 6.25 27.92
CA GLN A 142 -18.51 6.92 26.75
C GLN A 142 -17.45 7.30 25.71
N LEU A 143 -16.29 7.80 26.14
CA LEU A 143 -15.18 8.11 25.24
C LEU A 143 -14.63 6.85 24.56
N LYS A 144 -14.50 5.73 25.29
CA LYS A 144 -14.06 4.44 24.72
C LYS A 144 -15.05 3.95 23.67
N GLU A 145 -16.34 3.94 23.97
CA GLU A 145 -17.38 3.53 23.01
C GLU A 145 -17.40 4.44 21.77
N ALA A 146 -17.20 5.74 21.94
CA ALA A 146 -17.11 6.68 20.82
C ALA A 146 -15.88 6.39 19.94
N LEU A 147 -14.73 6.06 20.55
CA LEU A 147 -13.52 5.67 19.83
C LEU A 147 -13.71 4.36 19.06
N GLU A 148 -14.36 3.36 19.67
CA GLU A 148 -14.65 2.08 19.00
C GLU A 148 -15.59 2.26 17.80
N LYS A 149 -16.66 3.05 17.94
CA LYS A 149 -17.57 3.40 16.83
C LYS A 149 -16.83 4.12 15.70
N LYS A 150 -15.98 5.10 16.04
CA LYS A 150 -15.15 5.80 15.04
C LYS A 150 -14.11 4.89 14.40
N GLY A 151 -13.60 3.91 15.13
CA GLY A 151 -12.73 2.85 14.61
C GLY A 151 -13.45 1.99 13.58
N ALA A 152 -14.66 1.52 13.89
CA ALA A 152 -15.48 0.73 12.98
C ALA A 152 -15.86 1.52 11.72
N GLU A 153 -16.32 2.76 11.85
CA GLU A 153 -16.62 3.64 10.71
C GLU A 153 -15.41 3.84 9.78
N ARG A 154 -14.20 3.93 10.35
CA ARG A 154 -12.96 4.05 9.55
C ARG A 154 -12.69 2.79 8.74
N ILE A 155 -12.84 1.62 9.35
CA ILE A 155 -12.64 0.32 8.69
C ILE A 155 -13.65 0.17 7.54
N ASP A 156 -14.93 0.44 7.79
CA ASP A 156 -15.99 0.37 6.77
C ASP A 156 -15.70 1.28 5.57
N VAL A 157 -15.15 2.47 5.83
CA VAL A 157 -14.78 3.43 4.80
C VAL A 157 -13.55 2.94 4.03
N GLU A 158 -12.54 2.38 4.71
CA GLU A 158 -11.33 1.84 4.09
C GLU A 158 -11.63 0.63 3.19
N GLU A 159 -12.54 -0.25 3.60
CA GLU A 159 -13.01 -1.37 2.77
C GLU A 159 -13.72 -0.88 1.49
N LYS A 160 -14.59 0.13 1.61
CA LYS A 160 -15.27 0.75 0.45
C LYS A 160 -14.28 1.39 -0.51
N TYR A 161 -13.29 2.13 0.01
CA TYR A 161 -12.24 2.72 -0.84
C TYR A 161 -11.38 1.67 -1.53
N SER A 162 -11.04 0.57 -0.84
CA SER A 162 -10.29 -0.54 -1.43
C SER A 162 -11.07 -1.19 -2.58
N SER A 163 -12.37 -1.46 -2.40
CA SER A 163 -13.22 -2.01 -3.46
C SER A 163 -13.34 -1.08 -4.68
N LEU A 164 -13.54 0.23 -4.46
CA LEU A 164 -13.59 1.22 -5.55
C LEU A 164 -12.26 1.31 -6.30
N GLN A 165 -11.14 1.26 -5.56
CA GLN A 165 -9.81 1.29 -6.16
C GLN A 165 -9.55 0.06 -7.04
N GLU A 166 -10.01 -1.13 -6.64
CA GLU A 166 -9.93 -2.34 -7.45
C GLU A 166 -10.76 -2.23 -8.75
N GLU A 167 -11.97 -1.66 -8.65
CA GLU A 167 -12.84 -1.39 -9.81
C GLU A 167 -12.19 -0.42 -10.79
N ASP A 168 -11.62 0.69 -10.30
CA ASP A 168 -10.90 1.67 -11.12
C ASP A 168 -9.71 1.05 -11.85
N ILE A 169 -8.93 0.20 -11.17
CA ILE A 169 -7.82 -0.53 -11.79
C ILE A 169 -8.34 -1.48 -12.87
N ALA A 170 -9.45 -2.19 -12.62
CA ALA A 170 -10.04 -3.11 -13.60
C ALA A 170 -10.59 -2.37 -14.82
N LEU A 171 -11.30 -1.24 -14.64
CA LEU A 171 -11.81 -0.40 -15.71
C LEU A 171 -10.67 0.24 -16.52
N THR A 172 -9.65 0.75 -15.85
CA THR A 172 -8.45 1.31 -16.51
C THR A 172 -7.77 0.27 -17.41
N LYS A 173 -7.67 -1.00 -16.96
CA LYS A 173 -7.15 -2.09 -17.78
C LYS A 173 -8.03 -2.37 -19.00
N LYS A 174 -9.36 -2.34 -18.85
CA LYS A 174 -10.31 -2.52 -19.98
C LYS A 174 -10.16 -1.38 -21.00
N ILE A 175 -10.08 -0.14 -20.54
CA ILE A 175 -9.88 1.05 -21.39
C ILE A 175 -8.59 0.90 -22.20
N LYS A 176 -7.47 0.55 -21.56
CA LYS A 176 -6.18 0.32 -22.25
C LYS A 176 -6.29 -0.76 -23.33
N LYS A 177 -6.96 -1.88 -23.05
CA LYS A 177 -7.17 -2.95 -24.05
C LYS A 177 -7.95 -2.45 -25.27
N VAL A 178 -9.05 -1.72 -25.05
CA VAL A 178 -9.86 -1.16 -26.14
C VAL A 178 -9.07 -0.11 -26.92
N GLN A 179 -8.26 0.72 -26.25
CA GLN A 179 -7.39 1.68 -26.91
C GLN A 179 -6.33 1.01 -27.79
N CYS A 180 -5.72 -0.09 -27.33
CA CYS A 180 -4.81 -0.88 -28.16
C CYS A 180 -5.52 -1.40 -29.42
N LEU A 181 -6.65 -2.09 -29.26
CA LEU A 181 -7.41 -2.62 -30.40
C LEU A 181 -7.84 -1.50 -31.38
N LEU A 182 -8.22 -0.34 -30.86
CA LEU A 182 -8.59 0.80 -31.68
C LEU A 182 -7.40 1.38 -32.46
N ASN A 183 -6.20 1.36 -31.88
CA ASN A 183 -5.00 1.78 -32.59
C ASN A 183 -4.59 0.75 -33.65
N ASP A 184 -4.67 -0.55 -33.34
CA ASP A 184 -4.38 -1.62 -34.29
C ASP A 184 -5.28 -1.51 -35.53
N VAL A 185 -6.60 -1.34 -35.34
CA VAL A 185 -7.55 -1.17 -36.44
C VAL A 185 -7.30 0.12 -37.24
N LYS A 186 -6.87 1.20 -36.58
CA LYS A 186 -6.51 2.44 -37.28
C LYS A 186 -5.27 2.26 -38.16
N GLU A 187 -4.27 1.54 -37.67
CA GLU A 187 -3.06 1.23 -38.43
C GLU A 187 -3.40 0.33 -39.64
N GLU A 188 -4.19 -0.72 -39.44
CA GLU A 188 -4.67 -1.58 -40.53
C GLU A 188 -5.47 -0.79 -41.59
N HIS A 189 -6.33 0.12 -41.16
CA HIS A 189 -7.07 0.99 -42.06
C HIS A 189 -6.15 1.90 -42.88
N ALA A 190 -5.17 2.52 -42.21
CA ALA A 190 -4.18 3.35 -42.89
C ALA A 190 -3.39 2.52 -43.93
N ASP A 191 -2.94 1.32 -43.59
CA ASP A 191 -2.23 0.44 -44.52
C ASP A 191 -3.09 0.08 -45.73
N LYS A 192 -4.37 -0.22 -45.51
CA LYS A 192 -5.35 -0.48 -46.59
C LYS A 192 -5.53 0.73 -47.49
N GLU A 193 -5.67 1.93 -46.94
CA GLU A 193 -5.76 3.16 -47.74
C GLU A 193 -4.53 3.36 -48.63
N HIS A 194 -3.32 3.12 -48.10
CA HIS A 194 -2.09 3.20 -48.88
C HIS A 194 -2.02 2.12 -49.97
N GLU A 195 -2.49 0.90 -49.71
CA GLU A 195 -2.64 -0.15 -50.72
C GLU A 195 -3.59 0.28 -51.85
N TYR A 196 -4.78 0.75 -51.50
CA TYR A 196 -5.77 1.22 -52.47
C TYR A 196 -5.24 2.36 -53.35
N GLN A 197 -4.52 3.32 -52.76
CA GLN A 197 -3.91 4.41 -53.53
C GLN A 197 -2.84 3.89 -54.51
N ARG A 198 -2.01 2.92 -54.09
CA ARG A 198 -1.01 2.31 -54.99
C ARG A 198 -1.66 1.55 -56.14
N GLU A 199 -2.69 0.76 -55.86
CA GLU A 199 -3.43 0.02 -56.89
C GLU A 199 -4.14 0.97 -57.87
N MET A 200 -4.81 2.00 -57.34
CA MET A 200 -5.45 3.04 -58.16
C MET A 200 -4.43 3.71 -59.08
N GLN A 201 -3.26 4.10 -58.55
CA GLN A 201 -2.23 4.74 -59.35
C GLN A 201 -1.67 3.78 -60.42
N ALA A 202 -1.46 2.50 -60.08
CA ALA A 202 -1.02 1.49 -61.03
C ALA A 202 -2.04 1.30 -62.17
N LEU A 203 -3.34 1.24 -61.86
CA LEU A 203 -4.42 1.14 -62.85
C LEU A 203 -4.52 2.40 -63.74
N LEU A 204 -4.32 3.59 -63.16
CA LEU A 204 -4.30 4.83 -63.93
C LEU A 204 -3.10 4.88 -64.87
N ASP A 205 -1.93 4.41 -64.43
CA ASP A 205 -0.73 4.37 -65.27
C ASP A 205 -0.84 3.33 -66.39
N THR A 206 -1.45 2.16 -66.14
CA THR A 206 -1.77 1.20 -67.21
C THR A 206 -2.78 1.78 -68.19
N ASN A 207 -3.84 2.44 -67.72
CA ASN A 207 -4.81 3.11 -68.60
C ASN A 207 -4.15 4.19 -69.47
N ARG A 208 -3.24 5.00 -68.91
CA ARG A 208 -2.48 6.00 -69.67
C ARG A 208 -1.56 5.37 -70.71
N LEU A 209 -1.03 4.18 -70.46
CA LEU A 209 -0.20 3.45 -71.43
C LEU A 209 -1.07 2.89 -72.56
N THR A 210 -2.16 2.21 -72.23
CA THR A 210 -3.07 1.62 -73.24
C THR A 210 -3.71 2.70 -74.11
N VAL A 211 -4.10 3.85 -73.53
CA VAL A 211 -4.58 5.00 -74.31
C VAL A 211 -3.54 5.48 -75.31
N ARG A 212 -2.26 5.58 -74.91
CA ARG A 212 -1.18 5.99 -75.82
C ARG A 212 -0.95 4.96 -76.94
N GLU A 213 -1.01 3.67 -76.62
CA GLU A 213 -0.88 2.60 -77.62
C GLU A 213 -2.03 2.62 -78.63
N ILE A 214 -3.27 2.80 -78.16
CA ILE A 214 -4.46 2.93 -79.03
C ILE A 214 -4.35 4.18 -79.92
N GLN A 215 -3.94 5.32 -79.36
CA GLN A 215 -3.74 6.55 -80.13
C GLN A 215 -2.67 6.36 -81.20
N LEU A 216 -1.54 5.75 -80.87
CA LEU A 216 -0.49 5.45 -81.83
C LEU A 216 -0.98 4.51 -82.95
N ALA A 217 -1.70 3.44 -82.59
CA ALA A 217 -2.28 2.51 -83.55
C ALA A 217 -3.27 3.22 -84.49
N SER A 218 -4.13 4.10 -83.95
CA SER A 218 -5.09 4.88 -84.73
C SER A 218 -4.39 5.77 -85.74
N VAL A 219 -3.35 6.50 -85.31
CA VAL A 219 -2.52 7.32 -86.21
C VAL A 219 -1.88 6.46 -87.30
N MET A 220 -1.31 5.30 -86.95
CA MET A 220 -0.72 4.39 -87.95
C MET A 220 -1.75 3.90 -88.97
N ILE A 221 -2.96 3.56 -88.53
CA ILE A 221 -4.06 3.15 -89.40
C ILE A 221 -4.43 4.29 -90.36
N ASP A 222 -4.61 5.51 -89.84
CA ASP A 222 -5.02 6.68 -90.63
C ASP A 222 -3.99 7.07 -91.71
N TYR A 223 -2.69 7.00 -91.40
CA TYR A 223 -1.63 7.38 -92.33
C TYR A 223 -1.32 6.30 -93.38
N TYR A 224 -1.36 5.02 -93.00
CA TYR A 224 -0.83 3.94 -93.86
C TYR A 224 -1.90 3.05 -94.51
N ILE A 225 -3.15 3.07 -94.03
CA ILE A 225 -4.20 2.17 -94.54
C ILE A 225 -5.31 2.98 -95.23
N PRO A 226 -5.49 2.82 -96.55
CA PRO A 226 -6.61 3.46 -97.25
C PRO A 226 -7.98 3.01 -96.70
N LYS A 227 -8.91 3.96 -96.61
CA LYS A 227 -10.24 3.79 -95.98
C LYS A 227 -11.06 2.62 -96.55
N GLU A 228 -10.88 2.28 -97.83
CA GLU A 228 -11.58 1.16 -98.47
C GLU A 228 -11.11 -0.21 -97.95
N TYR A 229 -9.81 -0.37 -97.69
CA TYR A 229 -9.26 -1.61 -97.15
C TYR A 229 -9.59 -1.76 -95.67
N LEU A 230 -9.61 -0.65 -94.92
CA LEU A 230 -10.03 -0.62 -93.53
C LEU A 230 -11.46 -1.18 -93.37
N LYS A 231 -12.42 -0.68 -94.16
CA LYS A 231 -13.80 -1.21 -94.17
C LYS A 231 -13.87 -2.71 -94.48
N LYS A 232 -13.04 -3.18 -95.43
CA LYS A 232 -12.95 -4.62 -95.76
C LYS A 232 -12.39 -5.44 -94.60
N ILE A 233 -11.45 -4.91 -93.83
CA ILE A 233 -10.89 -5.57 -92.64
C ILE A 233 -11.95 -5.64 -91.55
N GLU A 234 -12.62 -4.53 -91.24
CA GLU A 234 -13.67 -4.46 -90.21
C GLU A 234 -14.79 -5.49 -90.45
N LEU A 235 -15.29 -5.62 -91.69
CA LEU A 235 -16.35 -6.58 -92.04
C LEU A 235 -15.95 -8.05 -91.84
N ASN A 236 -14.65 -8.35 -91.94
CA ASN A 236 -14.14 -9.72 -91.85
C ASN A 236 -13.49 -10.04 -90.49
N THR A 237 -13.49 -9.08 -89.57
CA THR A 237 -12.96 -9.24 -88.21
C THR A 237 -14.06 -9.78 -87.30
N GLN A 238 -13.76 -10.79 -86.49
CA GLN A 238 -14.70 -11.35 -85.51
C GLN A 238 -14.05 -11.51 -84.16
N TRP A 239 -14.76 -11.09 -83.11
CA TRP A 239 -14.32 -11.31 -81.74
C TRP A 239 -14.63 -12.75 -81.33
N ASN A 240 -13.60 -13.50 -80.93
CA ASN A 240 -13.79 -14.82 -80.34
C ASN A 240 -13.78 -14.70 -78.81
N GLN A 241 -14.89 -15.06 -78.17
CA GLN A 241 -15.05 -14.98 -76.72
C GLN A 241 -14.19 -16.02 -75.98
N ASP A 242 -13.95 -17.19 -76.57
CA ASP A 242 -13.22 -18.28 -75.91
C ASP A 242 -11.72 -18.02 -75.88
N THR A 243 -11.17 -17.39 -76.92
CA THR A 243 -9.75 -17.04 -77.01
C THR A 243 -9.45 -15.60 -76.62
N THR A 244 -10.47 -14.76 -76.41
CA THR A 244 -10.35 -13.31 -76.12
C THR A 244 -9.49 -12.54 -77.12
N GLU A 245 -9.57 -12.93 -78.40
CA GLU A 245 -8.77 -12.36 -79.48
C GLU A 245 -9.63 -12.11 -80.72
N TYR A 246 -9.28 -11.07 -81.47
CA TYR A 246 -9.89 -10.82 -82.77
C TYR A 246 -9.34 -11.81 -83.82
N GLN A 247 -10.22 -12.59 -84.41
CA GLN A 247 -9.92 -13.53 -85.49
C GLN A 247 -10.40 -12.96 -86.82
N MET A 248 -9.51 -12.99 -87.80
CA MET A 248 -9.79 -12.52 -89.16
C MET A 248 -10.26 -13.71 -90.02
N ARG A 249 -11.38 -13.55 -90.74
CA ARG A 249 -11.85 -14.60 -91.67
C ARG A 249 -10.94 -14.69 -92.89
N GLY A 250 -10.53 -15.91 -93.26
CA GLY A 250 -9.73 -16.15 -94.45
C GLY A 250 -8.25 -15.75 -94.33
N VAL A 251 -7.70 -15.61 -93.11
CA VAL A 251 -6.28 -15.27 -92.85
C VAL A 251 -5.30 -16.15 -93.62
N ALA A 252 -5.62 -17.44 -93.79
CA ALA A 252 -4.78 -18.39 -94.52
C ALA A 252 -4.55 -17.98 -95.99
N TYR A 253 -5.48 -17.24 -96.60
CA TYR A 253 -5.44 -16.81 -98.00
C TYR A 253 -4.86 -15.41 -98.20
N THR A 254 -4.33 -14.79 -97.13
CA THR A 254 -3.64 -13.50 -97.27
C THR A 254 -2.26 -13.69 -97.89
N GLY A 255 -1.80 -12.72 -98.68
CA GLY A 255 -0.54 -12.82 -99.44
C GLY A 255 0.72 -13.09 -98.60
N ASN A 256 0.73 -12.71 -97.32
CA ASN A 256 1.84 -13.01 -96.42
C ASN A 256 1.87 -14.49 -95.98
N ASN A 257 0.71 -15.08 -95.72
CA ASN A 257 0.59 -16.50 -95.38
C ASN A 257 0.74 -17.40 -96.61
N MET A 258 0.23 -16.96 -97.77
CA MET A 258 0.43 -17.67 -99.05
C MET A 258 1.89 -17.63 -99.52
N ARG A 259 2.61 -16.50 -99.34
CA ARG A 259 4.04 -16.42 -99.68
C ARG A 259 4.91 -17.36 -98.86
N LYS A 260 4.57 -17.63 -97.61
CA LYS A 260 5.28 -18.61 -96.77
C LYS A 260 5.23 -20.03 -97.37
N ALA A 261 4.12 -20.38 -98.02
CA ALA A 261 3.97 -21.64 -98.75
C ALA A 261 4.77 -21.65 -100.06
N VAL A 262 4.91 -20.51 -100.74
CA VAL A 262 5.67 -20.39 -102.00
C VAL A 262 7.19 -20.27 -101.75
N SER A 263 7.63 -19.62 -100.67
CA SER A 263 9.05 -19.49 -100.30
C SER A 263 9.69 -20.79 -99.83
N ALA A 264 8.88 -21.80 -99.49
CA ALA A 264 9.38 -23.16 -99.26
C ALA A 264 9.87 -23.82 -100.56
N PHE A 265 9.50 -23.29 -101.73
CA PHE A 265 9.78 -23.88 -103.05
C PHE A 265 10.63 -22.99 -103.98
N CYS A 266 11.12 -21.84 -103.50
CA CYS A 266 12.01 -20.95 -104.26
C CYS A 266 13.36 -20.83 -103.54
N SER A 267 14.44 -20.99 -104.31
CA SER A 267 15.83 -21.12 -103.88
C SER A 267 16.27 -20.10 -102.82
N LYS A 268 17.15 -20.56 -101.91
CA LYS A 268 17.87 -19.74 -100.93
C LYS A 268 18.83 -18.75 -101.62
N GLU A 269 18.32 -17.72 -102.27
CA GLU A 269 19.12 -16.51 -102.51
C GLU A 269 18.87 -15.54 -101.35
N LYS A 270 19.90 -15.36 -100.54
CA LYS A 270 19.90 -14.32 -99.50
C LYS A 270 19.74 -12.98 -100.21
N PRO A 271 18.76 -12.12 -99.87
CA PRO A 271 18.76 -10.77 -100.40
C PRO A 271 20.03 -10.06 -99.92
N VAL A 272 20.81 -9.53 -100.85
CA VAL A 272 21.95 -8.66 -100.58
C VAL A 272 21.44 -7.51 -99.72
N ARG A 273 21.94 -7.38 -98.49
CA ARG A 273 21.60 -6.25 -97.62
C ARG A 273 22.06 -4.96 -98.32
N PRO A 274 21.18 -3.99 -98.60
CA PRO A 274 21.65 -2.64 -98.87
C PRO A 274 22.29 -2.15 -97.57
N LYS A 275 23.56 -1.75 -97.60
CA LYS A 275 24.21 -1.09 -96.45
C LYS A 275 23.48 0.24 -96.21
N MET A 276 22.48 0.27 -95.33
CA MET A 276 21.99 1.52 -94.76
C MET A 276 23.17 2.14 -93.99
N LYS A 277 23.62 3.32 -94.41
CA LYS A 277 24.58 4.12 -93.64
C LYS A 277 23.95 4.40 -92.28
N THR A 278 24.62 4.01 -91.20
CA THR A 278 24.27 4.34 -89.81
C THR A 278 24.43 5.85 -89.60
N VAL A 279 23.45 6.63 -90.03
CA VAL A 279 23.48 8.11 -89.91
C VAL A 279 22.89 8.59 -88.57
N TYR A 280 22.21 7.74 -87.79
CA TYR A 280 21.48 8.17 -86.58
C TYR A 280 21.98 7.59 -85.25
N HIS A 281 23.28 7.29 -85.14
CA HIS A 281 23.92 7.01 -83.84
C HIS A 281 25.00 8.03 -83.51
N LEU A 282 24.65 9.31 -83.58
CA LEU A 282 25.42 10.39 -82.96
C LEU A 282 24.44 11.36 -82.29
N TYR A 283 23.93 10.97 -81.12
CA TYR A 283 23.53 11.95 -80.11
C TYR A 283 24.59 11.99 -79.02
N ASN A 284 25.26 13.15 -79.00
CA ASN A 284 26.24 13.67 -78.05
C ASN A 284 26.44 12.88 -76.74
N ILE A 285 27.57 12.19 -76.65
CA ILE A 285 28.24 11.92 -75.37
C ILE A 285 28.93 13.22 -74.95
N SER A 286 28.17 14.18 -74.44
CA SER A 286 28.74 15.33 -73.74
C SER A 286 27.94 15.63 -72.47
N LYS A 287 28.50 15.13 -71.37
CA LYS A 287 28.33 15.58 -69.98
C LYS A 287 26.89 15.63 -69.44
N SER A 288 26.48 14.56 -68.77
CA SER A 288 25.63 14.69 -67.57
C SER A 288 26.23 13.90 -66.42
N LYS A 289 26.71 14.63 -65.41
CA LYS A 289 27.18 14.13 -64.11
C LYS A 289 26.25 13.03 -63.60
N GLN A 290 26.81 11.88 -63.21
CA GLN A 290 26.14 10.91 -62.36
C GLN A 290 25.69 11.63 -61.08
N ARG A 291 24.38 11.89 -60.96
CA ARG A 291 23.77 12.14 -59.66
C ARG A 291 23.51 10.78 -59.02
N ALA A 292 24.25 10.49 -57.96
CA ALA A 292 23.97 9.37 -57.08
C ALA A 292 22.53 9.49 -56.56
N ARG A 293 21.66 8.53 -56.91
CA ARG A 293 20.38 8.37 -56.23
C ARG A 293 20.62 7.45 -55.04
N THR A 294 20.77 8.07 -53.88
CA THR A 294 20.54 7.44 -52.59
C THR A 294 19.04 7.22 -52.43
N SER A 295 18.60 5.96 -52.39
CA SER A 295 17.37 5.60 -51.70
C SER A 295 17.51 4.17 -51.18
N TRP A 296 17.80 4.09 -49.89
CA TRP A 296 17.75 2.89 -49.08
C TRP A 296 16.29 2.42 -48.95
N VAL A 297 15.96 1.27 -49.55
CA VAL A 297 14.91 0.37 -49.07
C VAL A 297 15.34 -1.06 -49.40
N PRO A 298 15.56 -1.95 -48.42
CA PRO A 298 15.86 -3.36 -48.68
C PRO A 298 14.59 -4.13 -49.10
N ARG A 299 14.70 -5.00 -50.12
CA ARG A 299 13.66 -5.99 -50.44
C ARG A 299 13.73 -7.17 -49.45
N PRO A 300 12.59 -7.74 -49.01
CA PRO A 300 12.61 -8.94 -48.18
C PRO A 300 12.87 -10.17 -49.06
N ASN A 301 13.95 -10.90 -48.78
CA ASN A 301 14.21 -12.22 -49.36
C ASN A 301 13.64 -13.28 -48.41
N GLY A 302 12.52 -13.88 -48.80
CA GLY A 302 12.03 -15.12 -48.21
C GLY A 302 12.84 -16.29 -48.76
N ASN A 303 13.72 -16.86 -47.95
CA ASN A 303 14.12 -18.25 -48.12
C ASN A 303 14.29 -18.89 -46.73
N ARG A 304 13.31 -19.72 -46.37
CA ARG A 304 13.38 -20.66 -45.26
C ARG A 304 14.40 -21.74 -45.60
N GLN A 305 15.43 -21.88 -44.77
CA GLN A 305 16.07 -23.19 -44.55
C GLN A 305 16.28 -23.39 -43.05
N MET A 306 15.93 -24.61 -42.65
CA MET A 306 15.91 -25.15 -41.30
C MET A 306 17.33 -25.20 -40.71
N GLY A 307 17.46 -24.88 -39.42
CA GLY A 307 18.72 -25.03 -38.68
C GLY A 307 18.45 -25.09 -37.18
N CYS A 308 18.68 -26.28 -36.61
CA CYS A 308 18.48 -26.63 -35.20
C CYS A 308 19.26 -25.71 -34.24
N ARG A 309 18.62 -25.35 -33.12
CA ARG A 309 19.27 -24.70 -31.96
C ARG A 309 19.78 -25.76 -30.99
N SER A 310 21.09 -25.80 -30.76
CA SER A 310 21.68 -26.29 -29.52
C SER A 310 21.60 -25.19 -28.45
N ALA A 311 21.24 -25.60 -27.24
CA ALA A 311 21.16 -24.76 -26.05
C ALA A 311 22.55 -24.58 -25.43
N GLN A 312 22.82 -23.39 -24.88
CA GLN A 312 23.72 -23.23 -23.75
C GLN A 312 23.26 -22.05 -22.89
N VAL A 313 22.95 -22.40 -21.66
CA VAL A 313 22.54 -21.55 -20.54
C VAL A 313 23.80 -21.12 -19.80
N ASN A 314 23.86 -19.83 -19.44
CA ASN A 314 24.54 -19.34 -18.25
C ASN A 314 23.48 -18.58 -17.43
#